data_AF-A0A553WKG8-F1
#
_entry.id   AF-A0A553WKG8-F1
#
_cell.length_a   1.000
_cell.length_b   1.000
_cell.length_c   1.000
_cell.angle_alpha   90.00
_cell.angle_beta   90.00
_cell.angle_gamma   90.00
#
_symmetry.space_group_name_H-M   'P 1'
#
loop_
_entity.id
_entity.type
_entity.pdbx_description
1 polymer ?
#
loop_
_entity_poly.entity_id
_entity_poly.type
_entity_poly.pdbx_seq_one_letter_code
_entity_poly.pdbx_strand_id
1 'polypeptide(L)'
;MLKSIAVGASILCATVAFAQQPPQPPAGGRPSIEQIFGFLDADKDGFIAKEEARGPMAQHFEHIDADKDGKISPEELKTVMEARRPPEPANDEADD
;
A
#
# COMPACT_ATOMS: atom_id res chain seq x y z
N MET A 1 -27.99 -30.31 13.84
CA MET A 1 -27.33 -30.14 15.16
C MET A 1 -26.51 -31.39 15.46
N LEU A 2 -25.17 -31.31 15.39
CA LEU A 2 -24.22 -31.95 16.33
C LEU A 2 -22.78 -31.59 15.90
N LYS A 3 -21.95 -31.29 16.90
CA LYS A 3 -20.54 -30.88 16.80
C LYS A 3 -19.63 -32.12 16.84
N SER A 4 -18.48 -32.07 16.14
CA SER A 4 -17.12 -32.26 16.70
C SER A 4 -16.11 -33.06 15.84
N ILE A 5 -14.99 -32.37 15.56
CA ILE A 5 -13.57 -32.74 15.72
C ILE A 5 -13.03 -34.00 15.02
N ALA A 6 -12.05 -33.80 14.14
CA ALA A 6 -10.88 -34.69 14.02
C ALA A 6 -9.65 -33.90 13.55
N VAL A 7 -8.68 -33.72 14.46
CA VAL A 7 -7.29 -33.43 14.13
C VAL A 7 -6.67 -34.75 13.67
N GLY A 8 -6.07 -34.77 12.49
CA GLY A 8 -5.33 -35.92 11.98
C GLY A 8 -4.12 -35.44 11.19
N ALA A 9 -2.95 -35.43 11.84
CA ALA A 9 -1.67 -35.20 11.19
C ALA A 9 -1.27 -36.45 10.40
N SER A 10 -0.84 -36.30 9.15
CA SER A 10 -0.02 -37.28 8.43
C SER A 10 0.76 -36.57 7.33
N ILE A 11 2.07 -36.71 7.43
CA ILE A 11 3.13 -36.12 6.60
C ILE A 11 3.43 -37.08 5.45
N LEU A 12 3.67 -36.55 4.25
CA LEU A 12 4.66 -36.96 3.23
C LEU A 12 4.08 -36.90 1.81
N CYS A 13 4.46 -35.87 1.06
CA CYS A 13 5.01 -36.00 -0.28
C CYS A 13 5.58 -34.64 -0.71
N ALA A 14 6.90 -34.60 -0.85
CA ALA A 14 7.63 -33.48 -1.40
C ALA A 14 7.29 -33.33 -2.89
N THR A 15 6.44 -32.36 -3.21
CA THR A 15 6.63 -31.57 -4.41
C THR A 15 7.03 -30.20 -3.92
N VAL A 16 8.20 -29.74 -4.35
CA VAL A 16 8.52 -28.32 -4.29
C VAL A 16 7.56 -27.64 -5.26
N ALA A 17 6.33 -27.40 -4.81
CA ALA A 17 5.54 -26.34 -5.37
C ALA A 17 6.39 -25.08 -5.11
N PHE A 18 7.11 -24.65 -6.13
CA PHE A 18 7.37 -23.23 -6.29
C PHE A 18 5.98 -22.60 -6.39
N ALA A 19 5.37 -22.36 -5.22
CA ALA A 19 4.37 -21.35 -5.07
C ALA A 19 4.99 -20.15 -5.77
N GLN A 20 4.39 -19.72 -6.87
CA GLN A 20 4.78 -18.52 -7.57
C GLN A 20 4.74 -17.43 -6.53
N GLN A 21 5.90 -17.15 -5.93
CA GLN A 21 6.04 -16.09 -4.98
C GLN A 21 5.65 -14.87 -5.81
N PRO A 22 4.53 -14.19 -5.51
CA PRO A 22 4.18 -12.99 -6.24
C PRO A 22 5.43 -12.11 -6.22
N PRO A 23 5.80 -11.49 -7.37
CA PRO A 23 7.04 -10.74 -7.49
C PRO A 23 7.20 -9.91 -6.23
N GLN A 24 8.24 -10.23 -5.45
CA GLN A 24 8.44 -9.55 -4.18
C GLN A 24 8.57 -8.07 -4.52
N PRO A 25 7.76 -7.18 -3.91
CA PRO A 25 7.88 -5.76 -4.17
C PRO A 25 9.34 -5.38 -3.92
N PRO A 26 9.94 -4.56 -4.80
CA PRO A 26 11.36 -4.26 -4.75
C PRO A 26 11.74 -3.83 -3.32
N ALA A 27 12.86 -4.37 -2.83
CA ALA A 27 13.40 -3.98 -1.54
C ALA A 27 13.78 -2.49 -1.58
N GLY A 28 12.99 -1.64 -0.93
CA GLY A 28 13.38 -0.27 -0.60
C GLY A 28 12.35 0.80 -0.96
N GLY A 29 11.59 1.25 0.05
CA GLY A 29 10.84 2.51 -0.01
C GLY A 29 9.35 2.39 -0.31
N ARG A 30 8.58 3.36 0.20
CA ARG A 30 7.20 3.59 -0.25
C ARG A 30 7.25 4.08 -1.70
N PRO A 31 6.32 3.68 -2.57
CA PRO A 31 6.30 4.16 -3.95
C PRO A 31 6.22 5.70 -3.97
N SER A 32 6.90 6.33 -4.92
CA SER A 32 6.81 7.78 -5.13
C SER A 32 5.41 8.16 -5.63
N ILE A 33 5.06 9.45 -5.54
CA ILE A 33 3.78 9.97 -6.05
C ILE A 33 3.65 9.63 -7.54
N GLU A 34 4.70 9.87 -8.32
CA GLU A 34 4.72 9.63 -9.77
C GLU A 34 4.50 8.15 -10.09
N GLN A 35 5.06 7.25 -9.28
CA GLN A 35 4.81 5.81 -9.43
C GLN A 35 3.36 5.47 -9.11
N ILE A 36 2.79 6.02 -8.03
CA ILE A 36 1.39 5.76 -7.65
C ILE A 36 0.44 6.20 -8.76
N PHE A 37 0.59 7.44 -9.26
CA PHE A 37 -0.19 7.95 -10.38
C PHE A 37 0.03 7.10 -11.62
N GLY A 38 1.27 6.76 -11.97
CA GLY A 38 1.56 5.88 -13.11
C GLY A 38 0.92 4.48 -13.03
N PHE A 39 0.51 4.01 -11.85
CA PHE A 39 -0.19 2.74 -11.66
C PHE A 39 -1.71 2.87 -11.56
N LEU A 40 -2.24 4.02 -11.10
CA LEU A 40 -3.66 4.19 -10.76
C LEU A 40 -4.40 5.15 -11.70
N ASP A 41 -3.77 6.23 -12.14
CA ASP A 41 -4.33 7.23 -13.07
C ASP A 41 -4.39 6.62 -14.48
N ALA A 42 -5.51 5.95 -14.78
CA ALA A 42 -5.67 5.14 -15.98
C ALA A 42 -6.10 6.00 -17.16
N ASP A 43 -6.90 7.04 -16.91
CA ASP A 43 -7.34 7.99 -17.92
C ASP A 43 -6.34 9.13 -18.18
N LYS A 44 -5.32 9.28 -17.32
CA LYS A 44 -4.20 10.22 -17.42
C LYS A 44 -4.65 11.68 -17.28
N ASP A 45 -5.65 11.92 -16.45
CA ASP A 45 -6.14 13.27 -16.16
C ASP A 45 -5.30 14.00 -15.09
N GLY A 46 -4.36 13.29 -14.45
CA GLY A 46 -3.50 13.81 -13.39
C GLY A 46 -4.12 13.76 -12.00
N PHE A 47 -5.23 13.04 -11.84
CA PHE A 47 -5.93 12.77 -10.59
C PHE A 47 -6.13 11.26 -10.43
N ILE A 48 -6.56 10.83 -9.24
CA ILE A 48 -6.98 9.44 -9.03
C ILE A 48 -8.45 9.48 -8.60
N ALA A 49 -9.34 9.07 -9.51
CA ALA A 49 -10.75 8.97 -9.20
C ALA A 49 -11.06 7.82 -8.22
N LYS A 50 -12.23 7.84 -7.57
CA LYS A 50 -12.66 6.76 -6.67
C LYS A 50 -12.72 5.41 -7.37
N GLU A 51 -13.10 5.41 -8.64
CA GLU A 51 -13.18 4.25 -9.52
C GLU A 51 -11.82 3.71 -9.91
N GLU A 52 -10.76 4.52 -9.81
CA GLU A 52 -9.37 4.18 -10.14
C GLU A 52 -8.57 3.78 -8.90
N ALA A 53 -8.94 4.31 -7.73
CA ALA A 53 -8.29 3.98 -6.46
C ALA A 53 -8.32 2.47 -6.15
N ARG A 54 -7.19 1.92 -5.72
CA ARG A 54 -7.05 0.50 -5.34
C ARG A 54 -6.32 0.34 -4.01
N GLY A 55 -6.47 -0.83 -3.39
CA GLY A 55 -5.74 -1.20 -2.17
C GLY A 55 -5.99 -0.23 -1.01
N PRO A 56 -4.95 0.13 -0.23
CA PRO A 56 -5.09 1.06 0.90
C PRO A 56 -5.60 2.46 0.50
N MET A 57 -5.36 2.88 -0.75
CA MET A 57 -5.80 4.19 -1.23
C MET A 57 -7.32 4.26 -1.34
N ALA A 58 -7.96 3.19 -1.82
CA ALA A 58 -9.41 3.09 -1.86
C ALA A 58 -10.04 3.07 -0.44
N GLN A 59 -9.37 2.41 0.52
CA GLN A 59 -9.84 2.35 1.91
C GLN A 59 -9.76 3.70 2.62
N HIS A 60 -8.77 4.51 2.27
CA HIS A 60 -8.53 5.83 2.85
C HIS A 60 -8.93 6.97 1.91
N PHE A 61 -9.68 6.69 0.84
CA PHE A 61 -9.95 7.67 -0.21
C PHE A 61 -10.52 8.96 0.36
N GLU A 62 -11.59 8.86 1.14
CA GLU A 62 -12.27 10.01 1.78
C GLU A 62 -11.42 10.73 2.84
N HIS A 63 -10.33 10.11 3.30
CA HIS A 63 -9.36 10.77 4.18
C HIS A 63 -8.26 11.48 3.41
N ILE A 64 -8.00 11.08 2.16
CA ILE A 64 -6.98 11.67 1.30
C ILE A 64 -7.60 12.81 0.48
N ASP A 65 -8.78 12.59 -0.10
CA ASP A 65 -9.65 13.58 -0.75
C ASP A 65 -10.20 14.55 0.30
N ALA A 66 -9.42 15.58 0.59
CA ALA A 66 -9.64 16.53 1.66
C ALA A 66 -10.63 17.62 1.23
N ASP A 67 -10.60 18.01 -0.05
CA ASP A 67 -11.53 18.98 -0.61
C ASP A 67 -12.90 18.38 -1.01
N LYS A 68 -12.99 17.04 -1.04
CA LYS A 68 -14.20 16.25 -1.32
C LYS A 68 -14.73 16.45 -2.72
N ASP A 69 -13.84 16.68 -3.67
CA ASP A 69 -14.19 16.84 -5.08
C ASP A 69 -14.37 15.49 -5.81
N GLY A 70 -14.13 14.38 -5.11
CA GLY A 70 -14.34 13.01 -5.58
C GLY A 70 -13.13 12.40 -6.30
N LYS A 71 -11.98 13.06 -6.29
CA LYS A 71 -10.70 12.57 -6.82
C LYS A 71 -9.55 12.97 -5.90
N ILE A 72 -8.43 12.27 -6.00
CA ILE A 72 -7.23 12.58 -5.22
C ILE A 72 -6.26 13.35 -6.11
N SER A 73 -5.91 14.57 -5.68
CA SER A 73 -4.87 15.37 -6.31
C SER A 73 -3.45 14.95 -5.87
N PRO A 74 -2.41 15.28 -6.66
CA PRO A 74 -1.01 15.07 -6.27
C PRO A 74 -0.65 15.75 -4.94
N GLU A 75 -1.20 16.93 -4.69
CA GLU A 75 -0.97 17.75 -3.48
C GLU A 75 -1.54 17.08 -2.23
N GLU A 76 -2.74 16.52 -2.33
CA GLU A 76 -3.38 15.78 -1.25
C GLU A 76 -2.62 14.50 -0.92
N LEU A 77 -2.23 13.74 -1.95
CA LEU A 77 -1.43 12.54 -1.77
C LEU A 77 -0.07 12.87 -1.12
N LYS A 78 0.58 13.94 -1.58
CA LYS A 78 1.83 14.44 -0.99
C LYS A 78 1.66 14.74 0.49
N THR A 79 0.61 15.48 0.85
CA THR A 79 0.33 15.85 2.23
C THR A 79 0.24 14.61 3.13
N VAL A 80 -0.47 13.57 2.68
CA VAL A 80 -0.61 12.31 3.44
C VAL A 80 0.72 11.55 3.51
N MET A 81 1.53 11.56 2.45
CA MET A 81 2.84 10.91 2.44
C MET A 81 3.85 11.62 3.35
N GLU A 82 3.83 12.95 3.39
CA GLU A 82 4.66 13.77 4.27
C GLU A 82 4.24 13.63 5.74
N ALA A 83 2.94 13.61 6.04
CA ALA A 83 2.45 13.35 7.40
C ALA A 83 2.84 11.95 7.93
N ARG A 84 3.05 10.99 7.03
CA ARG A 84 3.50 9.64 7.36
C ARG A 84 5.03 9.50 7.34
N ARG A 85 5.79 10.54 6.98
CA ARG A 85 7.25 10.54 7.12
C ARG A 85 7.53 10.63 8.62
N PRO A 86 8.15 9.62 9.25
CA PRO A 86 8.61 9.80 10.62
C PRO A 86 9.52 11.03 10.65
N PRO A 87 9.51 11.83 11.73
CA PRO A 87 10.49 12.91 11.86
C PRO A 87 11.86 12.29 11.58
N GLU A 88 12.61 12.86 10.63
CA GLU A 88 14.00 12.47 10.48
C GLU A 88 14.63 12.53 11.88
N PRO A 89 15.42 11.53 12.30
CA PRO A 89 16.24 11.73 13.48
C PRO A 89 17.03 13.01 13.19
N ALA A 90 16.72 14.07 13.93
CA ALA A 90 17.59 15.22 13.98
C ALA A 90 18.95 14.64 14.35
N ASN A 91 19.95 14.82 13.49
CA ASN A 91 21.32 14.52 13.84
C ASN A 91 21.71 15.52 14.94
N ASP A 92 21.26 15.25 16.17
CA ASP A 92 21.80 15.74 17.43
C ASP A 92 23.02 14.87 17.80
N GLU A 93 23.94 14.69 16.84
CA GLU A 93 25.33 14.32 17.12
C GLU A 93 26.09 15.64 17.18
N ALA A 94 25.98 16.32 18.31
CA ALA A 94 26.90 16.17 19.45
C ALA A 94 28.27 16.75 19.12
N ASP A 95 28.37 18.05 19.42
CA ASP A 95 29.55 18.70 19.98
C ASP A 95 30.34 17.74 20.90
N ASP A 96 31.51 17.29 20.44
CA ASP A 96 32.67 16.86 21.25
C ASP A 96 33.97 17.06 20.45
#